data_AF-A0A246JE80-F1
#
_entry.id   AF-A0A246JE80-F1
#
_cell.length_a   1.000
_cell.length_b   1.000
_cell.length_c   1.000
_cell.angle_alpha   90.00
_cell.angle_beta   90.00
_cell.angle_gamma   90.00
#
_symmetry.space_group_name_H-M   'P 1'
#
loop_
_entity.id
_entity.type
_entity.pdbx_description
1 polymer ?
#
loop_
_entity_poly.entity_id
_entity_poly.type
_entity_poly.pdbx_seq_one_letter_code
_entity_poly.pdbx_strand_id
1 'polypeptide(L)'
;MTTSSQLAQRLAVALDASGLTRQQLTEHAGVSRQALYRLLKGQDVQLSTVLAVMDALGVDLALVPRGLRRGLPELDLNDVIPDNLGGFVAEPAAPGHGSSKTGGPAKRASTLAASPRIPAPVAAHAPSAVQRRLAALKTRKAER
;
A
#
# COMPACT_ATOMS: atom_id res chain seq x y z
N MET A 1 20.14 -14.44 -7.67
CA MET A 1 18.89 -14.33 -8.45
C MET A 1 18.11 -13.17 -7.88
N THR A 2 17.51 -12.31 -8.70
CA THR A 2 16.61 -11.26 -8.20
C THR A 2 15.36 -11.92 -7.62
N THR A 3 15.15 -11.75 -6.32
CA THR A 3 14.02 -12.32 -5.58
C THR A 3 12.84 -11.33 -5.55
N SER A 4 11.64 -11.83 -5.26
CA SER A 4 10.46 -10.99 -5.03
C SER A 4 10.69 -9.95 -3.93
N SER A 5 11.48 -10.29 -2.90
CA SER A 5 11.88 -9.37 -1.83
C SER A 5 12.75 -8.21 -2.31
N GLN A 6 13.74 -8.46 -3.18
CA GLN A 6 14.58 -7.39 -3.74
C GLN A 6 13.76 -6.44 -4.62
N LEU A 7 12.81 -6.98 -5.40
CA LEU A 7 11.90 -6.15 -6.20
C LEU A 7 11.04 -5.26 -5.30
N ALA A 8 10.48 -5.83 -4.23
CA ALA A 8 9.67 -5.09 -3.26
C ALA A 8 10.45 -3.94 -2.60
N GLN A 9 11.71 -4.19 -2.23
CA GLN A 9 12.58 -3.18 -1.63
C GLN A 9 12.84 -2.02 -2.59
N ARG A 10 13.07 -2.31 -3.88
CA ARG A 10 13.26 -1.27 -4.91
C ARG A 10 11.99 -0.46 -5.16
N LEU A 11 10.83 -1.11 -5.19
CA LEU A 11 9.55 -0.41 -5.32
C LEU A 11 9.25 0.45 -4.09
N ALA A 12 9.67 0.04 -2.88
CA ALA A 12 9.56 0.86 -1.69
C ALA A 12 10.44 2.12 -1.78
N VAL A 13 11.70 1.97 -2.23
CA VAL A 13 12.59 3.12 -2.46
C VAL A 13 12.03 4.07 -3.53
N ALA A 14 11.49 3.53 -4.62
CA ALA A 14 10.84 4.33 -5.66
C ALA A 14 9.59 5.05 -5.14
N LEU A 15 8.79 4.40 -4.27
CA LEU A 15 7.65 5.02 -3.60
C LEU A 15 8.10 6.19 -2.72
N ASP A 16 9.14 6.00 -1.91
CA ASP A 16 9.67 7.05 -1.04
C ASP A 16 10.20 8.24 -1.87
N ALA A 17 10.87 7.97 -2.99
CA ALA A 17 11.34 8.99 -3.92
C ALA A 17 10.21 9.73 -4.65
N SER A 18 9.08 9.06 -4.92
CA SER A 18 7.92 9.66 -5.57
C SER A 18 7.14 10.63 -4.66
N GLY A 19 7.34 10.56 -3.34
CA GLY A 19 6.58 11.35 -2.36
C GLY A 19 5.11 10.95 -2.24
N LEU A 20 4.66 9.89 -2.92
CA LEU A 20 3.28 9.41 -2.84
C LEU A 20 3.08 8.60 -1.56
N THR A 21 1.93 8.80 -0.92
CA THR A 21 1.49 7.90 0.15
C THR A 21 1.02 6.57 -0.43
N ARG A 22 1.07 5.50 0.37
CA ARG A 22 0.55 4.18 -0.03
C ARG A 22 -0.92 4.22 -0.44
N GLN A 23 -1.72 5.10 0.16
CA GLN A 23 -3.12 5.27 -0.21
C GLN A 23 -3.25 5.90 -1.61
N GLN A 24 -2.53 6.99 -1.86
CA GLN A 24 -2.52 7.63 -3.19
C GLN A 24 -2.01 6.67 -4.25
N LEU A 25 -0.98 5.87 -3.95
CA LEU A 25 -0.50 4.85 -4.88
C LEU A 25 -1.57 3.81 -5.21
N THR A 26 -2.35 3.33 -4.23
CA THR A 26 -3.45 2.38 -4.52
C THR A 26 -4.54 3.00 -5.39
N GLU A 27 -4.83 4.28 -5.19
CA GLU A 27 -5.84 5.01 -5.95
C GLU A 27 -5.34 5.25 -7.39
N HIS A 28 -4.09 5.66 -7.56
CA HIS A 28 -3.45 5.87 -8.87
C HIS A 28 -3.27 4.56 -9.66
N ALA A 29 -2.73 3.52 -9.03
CA ALA A 29 -2.48 2.23 -9.69
C ALA A 29 -3.75 1.39 -9.89
N GLY A 30 -4.88 1.77 -9.27
CA GLY A 30 -6.13 1.00 -9.34
C GLY A 30 -6.05 -0.39 -8.70
N VAL A 31 -5.10 -0.59 -7.77
CA VAL A 31 -4.85 -1.88 -7.10
C VAL A 31 -5.39 -1.87 -5.66
N SER A 32 -5.76 -3.05 -5.16
CA SER A 32 -6.24 -3.16 -3.77
C SER A 32 -5.11 -2.89 -2.77
N ARG A 33 -5.45 -2.30 -1.61
CA ARG A 33 -4.50 -2.07 -0.50
C ARG A 33 -3.80 -3.35 -0.05
N GLN A 34 -4.52 -4.47 -0.05
CA GLN A 34 -3.95 -5.77 0.31
C GLN A 34 -2.93 -6.24 -0.73
N ALA A 35 -3.18 -6.04 -2.03
CA ALA A 35 -2.23 -6.38 -3.09
C ALA A 35 -0.96 -5.54 -2.98
N LEU A 36 -1.09 -4.23 -2.75
CA LEU A 36 0.06 -3.35 -2.53
C LEU A 36 0.86 -3.77 -1.28
N TYR A 37 0.20 -4.11 -0.18
CA TYR A 37 0.88 -4.54 1.04
C TYR A 37 1.64 -5.85 0.86
N ARG A 38 1.06 -6.81 0.14
CA ARG A 38 1.72 -8.09 -0.19
C ARG A 38 2.91 -7.87 -1.12
N LEU A 39 2.77 -7.00 -2.12
CA LEU A 39 3.84 -6.61 -3.01
C LEU A 39 5.01 -6.00 -2.25
N LEU A 40 4.76 -5.00 -1.40
CA LEU A 40 5.81 -4.33 -0.62
C LEU A 40 6.45 -5.23 0.45
N LYS A 41 5.76 -6.31 0.87
CA LYS A 41 6.34 -7.36 1.74
C LYS A 41 7.16 -8.40 0.98
N GLY A 42 7.27 -8.32 -0.34
CA GLY A 42 7.97 -9.31 -1.16
C GLY A 42 7.24 -10.64 -1.29
N GLN A 43 5.92 -10.66 -1.02
CA GLN A 43 5.11 -11.83 -1.29
C GLN A 43 4.80 -11.96 -2.79
N ASP A 44 4.44 -13.17 -3.19
CA ASP A 44 4.01 -13.46 -4.54
C ASP A 44 2.69 -12.73 -4.85
N VAL A 45 2.71 -11.95 -5.93
CA VAL A 45 1.60 -11.18 -6.45
C VAL A 45 1.63 -11.26 -7.97
N GLN A 46 0.47 -11.01 -8.59
CA GLN A 46 0.37 -11.04 -10.04
C GLN A 46 1.28 -9.98 -10.68
N LEU A 47 1.92 -10.35 -11.80
CA LEU A 47 2.77 -9.44 -12.57
C LEU A 47 2.01 -8.19 -13.02
N SER A 48 0.71 -8.31 -13.33
CA SER A 48 -0.17 -7.18 -13.66
C SER A 48 -0.19 -6.14 -12.54
N THR A 49 -0.28 -6.55 -11.27
CA THR A 49 -0.23 -5.65 -10.11
C THR A 49 1.11 -4.95 -10.01
N VAL A 50 2.21 -5.67 -10.25
CA VAL A 50 3.56 -5.09 -10.25
C VAL A 50 3.65 -4.00 -11.31
N LEU A 51 3.26 -4.30 -12.55
CA LEU A 51 3.31 -3.37 -13.67
C LEU A 51 2.42 -2.14 -13.43
N ALA A 52 1.21 -2.32 -12.89
CA ALA A 52 0.31 -1.20 -12.57
C ALA A 52 0.90 -0.26 -11.51
N VAL A 53 1.55 -0.81 -10.48
CA VAL A 53 2.23 -0.02 -9.46
C VAL A 53 3.45 0.70 -10.03
N MET A 54 4.18 0.05 -10.94
CA MET A 54 5.33 0.65 -11.61
C MET A 54 4.96 1.82 -12.53
N ASP A 55 3.87 1.67 -13.28
CA ASP A 55 3.29 2.73 -14.11
C ASP A 55 2.88 3.94 -13.25
N ALA A 56 2.21 3.69 -12.11
CA ALA A 56 1.84 4.75 -11.18
C ALA A 56 3.04 5.45 -10.50
N LEU A 57 4.18 4.77 -10.38
CA LEU A 57 5.43 5.32 -9.87
C LEU A 57 6.30 5.96 -10.97
N GLY A 58 5.94 5.79 -12.25
CA GLY A 58 6.74 6.26 -13.38
C GLY A 58 8.06 5.51 -13.56
N VAL A 59 8.11 4.21 -13.21
CA VAL A 59 9.31 3.37 -13.29
C VAL A 59 9.07 2.22 -14.27
N ASP A 60 10.08 1.88 -15.09
CA ASP A 60 9.99 0.81 -16.08
C ASP A 60 10.82 -0.44 -15.72
N LEU A 61 10.39 -1.60 -16.25
CA LEU A 61 11.15 -2.86 -16.15
C LEU A 61 12.02 -3.06 -17.39
N ALA A 62 13.33 -3.21 -17.18
CA ALA A 62 14.26 -3.62 -18.22
C ALA A 62 14.72 -5.08 -18.01
N LEU A 63 14.65 -5.89 -19.08
CA LEU A 63 15.20 -7.24 -19.09
C LEU A 63 16.67 -7.19 -19.51
N VAL A 64 17.55 -7.62 -18.60
CA VAL A 64 19.00 -7.63 -18.84
C VAL A 64 19.51 -9.08 -18.91
N PRO A 65 20.15 -9.50 -20.01
CA PRO A 65 20.78 -10.81 -20.10
C PRO A 65 21.80 -11.01 -18.97
N ARG A 66 21.80 -12.20 -18.36
CA ARG A 66 22.66 -12.47 -17.20
C ARG A 66 24.15 -12.33 -17.49
N GLY A 67 24.57 -12.60 -18.72
CA GLY A 67 25.97 -12.44 -19.15
C GLY A 67 26.41 -10.97 -19.24
N LEU A 68 25.48 -10.05 -19.47
CA LEU A 68 25.77 -8.62 -19.66
C LEU A 68 25.96 -7.88 -18.32
N ARG A 69 25.41 -8.41 -17.23
CA ARG A 69 25.55 -7.84 -15.88
C ARG A 69 26.99 -7.70 -15.42
N ARG A 70 27.88 -8.61 -15.85
CA ARG A 70 29.31 -8.56 -15.49
C ARG A 70 30.05 -7.38 -16.13
N GLY A 71 29.52 -6.82 -17.22
CA GLY A 71 30.13 -5.69 -17.93
C GLY A 71 29.53 -4.32 -17.59
N LEU A 72 28.47 -4.28 -16.79
CA LEU A 72 27.72 -3.06 -16.46
C LEU A 72 27.47 -3.03 -14.94
N PRO A 73 28.46 -2.60 -14.14
CA PRO A 73 28.34 -2.54 -12.68
C PRO A 73 27.25 -1.56 -12.23
N GLU A 74 26.94 -0.53 -13.02
CA GLU A 74 25.84 0.41 -12.75
C GLU A 74 24.45 -0.26 -12.79
N LEU A 75 24.32 -1.39 -13.50
CA LEU A 75 23.12 -2.22 -13.52
C LEU A 75 23.15 -3.30 -12.43
N ASP A 76 24.21 -3.37 -11.64
CA ASP A 76 24.26 -4.31 -10.53
C ASP A 76 23.23 -3.91 -9.49
N LEU A 77 22.31 -4.84 -9.22
CA LEU A 77 21.12 -4.52 -8.43
C LEU A 77 21.43 -4.32 -6.93
N ASN A 78 22.68 -4.49 -6.50
CA ASN A 78 23.07 -4.41 -5.11
C ASN A 78 23.60 -3.03 -4.68
N ASP A 79 24.00 -2.15 -5.61
CA ASP A 79 24.63 -0.86 -5.26
C ASP A 79 23.64 0.27 -4.90
N VAL A 80 22.35 0.11 -5.22
CA VAL A 80 21.35 1.21 -5.08
C VAL A 80 20.61 1.22 -3.75
N ILE A 81 20.79 0.21 -2.89
CA ILE A 81 20.11 0.16 -1.59
C ILE A 81 21.16 0.25 -0.47
N PRO A 82 21.43 1.44 0.07
CA PRO A 82 22.23 1.52 1.28
C PRO A 82 21.49 0.82 2.42
N ASP A 83 22.18 -0.10 3.10
CA ASP A 83 21.69 -0.84 4.28
C ASP A 83 21.26 0.06 5.47
N ASN A 84 21.35 1.39 5.33
CA ASN A 84 21.03 2.39 6.36
C ASN A 84 20.07 3.48 5.84
N LEU A 85 18.77 3.15 5.71
CA LEU A 85 17.68 4.13 5.53
C LEU A 85 16.99 4.47 6.87
N GLY A 86 17.80 4.65 7.93
CA GLY A 86 17.34 5.11 9.25
C GLY A 86 17.65 6.57 9.56
N GLY A 87 18.15 7.35 8.58
CA GLY A 87 18.90 8.59 8.87
C GLY A 87 18.44 9.87 8.19
N PHE A 88 17.34 9.92 7.44
CA PHE A 88 16.78 11.21 7.00
C PHE A 88 15.72 11.68 7.99
N VAL A 89 16.20 12.16 9.13
CA VAL A 89 15.43 13.06 9.99
C VAL A 89 15.30 14.36 9.21
N ALA A 90 14.10 14.64 8.69
CA ALA A 90 13.74 15.98 8.28
C ALA A 90 13.93 16.89 9.50
N GLU A 91 14.96 17.73 9.49
CA GLU A 91 15.19 18.76 10.49
C GLU A 91 14.08 19.82 10.34
N PRO A 92 13.14 19.93 11.30
CA PRO A 92 12.17 21.00 11.25
C PRO A 92 12.85 22.29 11.74
N ALA A 93 12.82 23.30 10.88
CA ALA A 93 13.27 24.64 11.19
C ALA A 93 12.53 25.24 12.41
N ALA A 94 13.31 26.01 13.19
CA ALA A 94 12.96 27.03 14.19
C ALA A 94 12.80 26.61 15.68
N PRO A 95 13.72 27.08 16.56
CA PRO A 95 13.50 27.10 18.01
C PRO A 95 12.86 28.43 18.45
N GLY A 96 11.54 28.42 18.67
CA GLY A 96 10.83 29.44 19.46
C GLY A 96 10.73 28.99 20.92
N HIS A 97 11.60 29.53 21.78
CA HIS A 97 11.56 29.29 23.22
C HIS A 97 10.34 29.98 23.86
N GLY A 98 9.53 29.21 24.59
CA GLY A 98 8.40 29.72 25.36
C GLY A 98 8.09 28.80 26.54
N SER A 99 8.92 28.86 27.56
CA SER A 99 8.69 28.23 28.86
C SER A 99 7.49 28.83 29.58
N SER A 100 6.53 28.01 30.02
CA SER A 100 5.84 28.22 31.30
C SER A 100 5.06 27.00 31.77
N LYS A 101 5.42 26.52 32.99
CA LYS A 101 4.58 26.11 34.14
C LYS A 101 3.33 25.26 33.84
N THR A 102 3.13 24.07 34.41
CA THR A 102 2.84 23.70 35.81
C THR A 102 2.69 22.17 35.82
N GLY A 103 3.15 21.35 36.78
CA GLY A 103 2.78 21.37 38.19
C GLY A 103 1.89 20.16 38.54
N GLY A 104 2.51 19.04 38.89
CA GLY A 104 2.08 18.11 39.97
C GLY A 104 0.79 17.27 39.84
N PRO A 105 0.64 16.23 40.69
CA PRO A 105 -0.05 14.97 40.36
C PRO A 105 -1.30 14.66 41.22
N ALA A 106 -2.27 13.89 40.70
CA ALA A 106 -3.33 13.22 41.47
C ALA A 106 -3.96 12.10 40.62
N LYS A 107 -3.84 10.81 40.98
CA LYS A 107 -4.63 10.01 41.95
C LYS A 107 -6.04 9.60 41.49
N ARG A 108 -6.31 8.29 41.68
CA ARG A 108 -7.60 7.52 41.76
C ARG A 108 -8.11 6.97 40.42
N ALA A 109 -8.09 5.66 40.17
CA ALA A 109 -8.76 4.52 40.82
C ALA A 109 -10.29 4.49 40.64
N SER A 110 -10.76 3.41 40.01
CA SER A 110 -12.12 2.83 40.06
C SER A 110 -13.21 3.67 39.34
N THR A 111 -14.24 3.16 38.66
CA THR A 111 -15.00 1.92 38.78
C THR A 111 -16.01 1.84 37.60
N LEU A 112 -16.40 0.62 37.22
CA LEU A 112 -17.74 0.18 36.76
C LEU A 112 -18.45 0.81 35.53
N ALA A 113 -18.74 -0.10 34.58
CA ALA A 113 -20.04 -0.33 33.92
C ALA A 113 -20.70 0.79 33.09
N ALA A 114 -20.81 0.55 31.78
CA ALA A 114 -22.08 0.65 31.04
C ALA A 114 -21.91 0.15 29.59
N SER A 115 -22.46 -1.04 29.29
CA SER A 115 -22.90 -1.37 27.93
C SER A 115 -24.01 -0.41 27.53
N PRO A 116 -24.07 0.01 26.25
CA PRO A 116 -25.31 -0.31 25.53
C PRO A 116 -25.14 -0.61 24.03
N ARG A 117 -26.01 -1.54 23.61
CA ARG A 117 -26.81 -1.52 22.37
C ARG A 117 -26.10 -1.71 21.02
N ILE A 118 -26.17 -2.97 20.61
CA ILE A 118 -26.35 -3.44 19.23
C ILE A 118 -27.38 -2.57 18.48
N PRO A 119 -27.05 -2.01 17.30
CA PRO A 119 -28.05 -1.65 16.30
C PRO A 119 -28.33 -2.84 15.36
N ALA A 120 -29.62 -3.10 15.17
CA ALA A 120 -30.18 -4.08 14.24
C ALA A 120 -29.84 -3.76 12.76
N PRO A 121 -29.84 -4.76 11.86
CA PRO A 121 -29.53 -4.57 10.45
C PRO A 121 -30.76 -4.08 9.68
N VAL A 122 -30.70 -2.85 9.13
CA VAL A 122 -31.70 -2.37 8.17
C VAL A 122 -31.00 -1.60 7.06
N ALA A 123 -30.83 -2.24 5.89
CA ALA A 123 -30.94 -1.61 4.58
C ALA A 123 -30.99 -2.69 3.50
N ALA A 124 -32.18 -2.84 2.92
CA ALA A 124 -32.44 -3.70 1.78
C ALA A 124 -31.52 -3.37 0.61
N HIS A 125 -30.74 -4.37 0.17
CA HIS A 125 -29.87 -4.25 -0.98
C HIS A 125 -30.72 -4.33 -2.25
N ALA A 126 -30.96 -3.19 -2.90
CA ALA A 126 -31.56 -3.17 -4.23
C ALA A 126 -30.69 -3.99 -5.20
N PRO A 127 -31.26 -4.86 -6.06
CA PRO A 127 -30.48 -5.69 -6.94
C PRO A 127 -29.69 -4.82 -7.95
N SER A 128 -28.38 -5.00 -7.91
CA SER A 128 -27.42 -4.44 -8.88
C SER A 128 -27.91 -4.67 -10.31
N ALA A 129 -27.64 -3.72 -11.21
CA ALA A 129 -28.01 -3.79 -12.63
C ALA A 129 -27.55 -5.10 -13.30
N VAL A 130 -26.48 -5.71 -12.79
CA VAL A 130 -25.95 -7.00 -13.24
C VAL A 130 -26.89 -8.16 -12.87
N GLN A 131 -27.48 -8.15 -11.68
CA GLN A 131 -28.45 -9.17 -11.25
C GLN A 131 -29.76 -9.08 -12.03
N ARG A 132 -30.20 -7.86 -12.38
CA ARG A 132 -31.36 -7.64 -13.28
C ARG A 132 -31.11 -8.19 -14.68
N ARG A 133 -29.89 -8.04 -15.22
CA ARG A 133 -29.52 -8.55 -16.55
C ARG A 133 -29.42 -10.08 -16.58
N LEU A 134 -28.96 -10.69 -15.49
CA LEU A 134 -28.85 -12.15 -15.37
C LEU A 134 -30.22 -12.85 -15.24
N ALA A 135 -31.20 -12.22 -14.58
CA ALA A 135 -32.56 -12.75 -14.47
C ALA A 135 -33.29 -12.78 -15.83
N ALA A 136 -33.11 -11.76 -16.68
CA ALA A 136 -33.72 -11.68 -18.01
C ALA A 136 -33.16 -12.73 -19.01
N LEU A 137 -31.95 -13.23 -18.78
CA LEU A 137 -31.35 -14.29 -19.61
C LEU A 137 -31.83 -15.69 -19.23
N LYS A 138 -32.27 -15.89 -17.97
CA LYS A 138 -32.77 -17.19 -17.52
C LYS A 138 -34.18 -17.49 -18.02
N THR A 139 -35.02 -16.48 -18.24
CA THR A 139 -36.38 -16.67 -18.79
C THR A 139 -36.38 -17.03 -20.28
N ARG A 140 -35.41 -16.54 -21.07
CA ARG A 140 -35.29 -16.90 -22.50
C ARG A 140 -34.83 -18.34 -22.77
N LYS A 141 -34.32 -19.05 -21.77
CA LYS A 141 -33.84 -20.43 -21.93
C LYS A 141 -34.92 -21.49 -21.63
N ALA A 142 -36.12 -21.07 -21.20
CA ALA A 142 -37.24 -21.97 -20.90
C ALA A 142 -38.28 -22.08 -22.04
N GLU A 143 -38.11 -21.32 -23.13
CA GLU A 143 -38.98 -21.35 -24.33
C GLU A 143 -38.32 -21.99 -25.56
N ARG A 144 -37.29 -22.81 -25.37
CA ARG A 144 -36.70 -23.65 -26.43
C ARG A 144 -36.64 -25.09 -26.01
#